data_AF-A0A2X0IRV8-F1
#
_entry.id   AF-A0A2X0IRV8-F1
#
_cell.length_a   1.000
_cell.length_b   1.000
_cell.length_c   1.000
_cell.angle_alpha   90.00
_cell.angle_beta   90.00
_cell.angle_gamma   90.00
#
_symmetry.space_group_name_H-M   'P 1'
#
loop_
_entity.id
_entity.type
_entity.pdbx_description
1 polymer ?
#
loop_
_entity_poly.entity_id
_entity_poly.type
_entity_poly.pdbx_seq_one_letter_code
_entity_poly.pdbx_strand_id
1 'polypeptide(L)' 'RERAVRLTPTEWRILAVLLAHPGKLVTGRQILQQVWGPGHEQKTNYLRVYFAGLRRKLERDPAHPRHLLTEPGMGYRYEP' A
#
# COMPACT_ATOMS: atom_id res chain seq x y z
N ARG A 1 -1.92 -12.60 -22.18
CA ARG A 1 -0.63 -13.03 -21.58
C ARG A 1 -0.50 -12.32 -20.25
N GLU A 2 -0.32 -13.05 -19.16
CA GLU A 2 0.03 -12.44 -17.88
C GLU A 2 1.43 -11.83 -17.99
N ARG A 3 1.53 -10.54 -17.68
CA ARG A 3 2.78 -9.80 -17.71
C ARG A 3 3.25 -9.63 -16.27
N ALA A 4 4.44 -10.11 -15.96
CA ALA A 4 5.04 -9.88 -14.65
C ALA A 4 5.15 -8.38 -14.36
N VAL A 5 4.68 -7.95 -13.19
CA VAL A 5 4.77 -6.57 -12.73
C VAL A 5 6.02 -6.42 -11.88
N ARG A 6 6.87 -5.43 -12.20
CA ARG A 6 8.07 -5.13 -11.40
C ARG A 6 7.73 -4.16 -10.27
N LEU A 7 8.04 -4.58 -9.05
CA LEU A 7 7.97 -3.76 -7.85
C LEU A 7 9.37 -3.50 -7.32
N THR A 8 9.58 -2.31 -6.76
CA THR A 8 10.75 -2.03 -5.93
C THR A 8 10.65 -2.84 -4.62
N PRO A 9 11.76 -3.06 -3.90
CA PRO A 9 11.72 -3.74 -2.61
C PRO A 9 10.76 -3.08 -1.61
N THR A 10 10.67 -1.75 -1.61
CA THR A 10 9.77 -1.01 -0.71
C THR A 10 8.31 -1.16 -1.11
N GLU A 11 7.99 -1.07 -2.41
CA GLU A 11 6.62 -1.31 -2.89
C GLU A 11 6.15 -2.73 -2.55
N TRP A 12 7.02 -3.72 -2.73
CA TRP A 12 6.71 -5.10 -2.35
C TRP A 12 6.44 -5.23 -0.84
N ARG A 13 7.30 -4.64 0.01
CA ARG A 13 7.09 -4.67 1.46
C ARG A 13 5.77 -4.03 1.87
N ILE A 14 5.42 -2.87 1.32
CA ILE A 14 4.14 -2.21 1.61
C ILE A 14 2.96 -3.10 1.18
N LEU A 15 3.02 -3.64 -0.02
CA LEU A 15 1.97 -4.53 -0.53
C LEU A 15 1.82 -5.77 0.36
N ALA A 16 2.93 -6.40 0.74
CA ALA A 16 2.94 -7.59 1.58
C ALA A 16 2.27 -7.37 2.94
N VAL A 17 2.44 -6.18 3.55
CA VAL A 17 1.73 -5.82 4.80
C VAL A 17 0.21 -5.88 4.61
N LEU A 18 -0.31 -5.35 3.50
CA LEU A 18 -1.75 -5.40 3.24
C LEU A 18 -2.23 -6.80 2.87
N LEU A 19 -1.47 -7.54 2.07
CA LEU A 19 -1.82 -8.90 1.66
C LEU A 19 -1.85 -9.88 2.84
N ALA A 20 -1.08 -9.62 3.90
CA ALA A 20 -1.18 -10.38 5.16
C ALA A 20 -2.48 -10.12 5.93
N HIS A 21 -3.24 -9.09 5.56
CA HIS A 21 -4.44 -8.60 6.25
C HIS A 21 -5.58 -8.26 5.27
N PRO A 22 -6.05 -9.22 4.44
CA PRO A 22 -7.09 -8.97 3.45
C PRO A 22 -8.39 -8.51 4.10
N GLY A 23 -9.03 -7.50 3.50
CA GLY A 23 -10.26 -6.89 3.98
C GLY A 23 -10.11 -6.12 5.30
N LYS A 24 -8.89 -5.97 5.87
CA LYS A 24 -8.66 -5.27 7.14
C LYS A 24 -7.94 -3.93 6.93
N LEU A 25 -8.36 -2.92 7.72
CA LEU A 25 -7.67 -1.64 7.77
C LEU A 25 -6.29 -1.81 8.42
N VAL A 26 -5.25 -1.41 7.70
CA VAL A 26 -3.90 -1.22 8.23
C VAL A 26 -3.59 0.26 8.28
N THR A 27 -3.30 0.77 9.48
CA THR A 27 -3.03 2.20 9.67
C THR A 27 -1.73 2.62 8.98
N GLY A 28 -1.64 3.89 8.59
CA GLY A 28 -0.39 4.42 8.01
C GLY A 28 0.82 4.23 8.95
N ARG A 29 0.60 4.39 10.25
CA ARG A 29 1.63 4.16 11.28
C ARG A 29 2.12 2.71 11.29
N GLN A 30 1.21 1.73 11.26
CA GLN A 30 1.56 0.32 11.22
C GLN A 30 2.37 -0.03 9.96
N ILE A 31 1.98 0.48 8.79
CA ILE A 31 2.74 0.26 7.55
C ILE A 31 4.14 0.87 7.67
N LEU A 32 4.25 2.10 8.16
CA LEU A 32 5.55 2.77 8.34
C LEU A 32 6.46 1.98 9.28
N GLN A 33 5.92 1.51 10.40
CA GLN A 33 6.66 0.72 11.39
C GLN A 33 7.11 -0.63 10.83
N GLN A 34 6.26 -1.35 10.09
CA GLN A 34 6.63 -2.66 9.54
C GLN A 34 7.63 -2.57 8.38
N VAL A 35 7.57 -1.51 7.58
CA VAL A 35 8.42 -1.39 6.37
C VAL A 35 9.78 -0.74 6.67
N TRP A 36 9.85 0.20 7.62
CA TRP A 36 11.08 0.96 7.95
C TRP A 36 11.53 0.86 9.41
N GLY A 37 10.71 0.30 10.31
CA GLY A 37 11.03 0.17 11.73
C GLY A 37 10.53 1.34 12.61
N PRO A 38 10.79 1.28 13.92
CA PRO A 38 10.38 2.31 14.88
C PRO A 38 10.96 3.70 14.53
N GLY A 39 10.21 4.77 14.84
CA GLY A 39 10.65 6.16 14.63
C GLY A 39 10.33 6.75 13.25
N HIS A 40 9.80 5.97 12.30
CA HIS A 40 9.42 6.43 10.96
C HIS A 40 7.96 6.90 10.83
N GLU A 41 7.24 7.02 11.94
CA GLU A 41 5.78 7.12 12.01
C GLU A 41 5.22 8.47 11.54
N GLN A 42 6.06 9.51 11.54
CA GLN A 42 5.70 10.88 11.16
C GLN A 42 5.71 11.11 9.64
N LYS A 43 6.23 10.16 8.83
CA LYS A 43 6.44 10.34 7.38
C LYS A 43 5.26 9.86 6.52
N THR A 44 4.04 10.24 6.89
CA THR A 44 2.78 9.79 6.25
C THR A 44 2.67 10.15 4.76
N ASN A 45 3.30 11.26 4.33
CA ASN A 45 3.34 11.68 2.94
C ASN A 45 3.97 10.65 1.99
N TYR A 46 4.89 9.81 2.48
CA TYR A 46 5.55 8.79 1.66
C TYR A 46 4.59 7.69 1.22
N LEU A 47 3.67 7.28 2.09
CA LEU A 47 2.72 6.23 1.75
C LEU A 47 1.84 6.64 0.55
N ARG A 48 1.45 7.91 0.45
CA ARG A 48 0.67 8.41 -0.69
C ARG A 48 1.40 8.19 -2.02
N VAL A 49 2.70 8.46 -2.06
CA VAL A 49 3.53 8.28 -3.28
C VAL A 49 3.64 6.80 -3.64
N TYR A 50 3.93 5.94 -2.67
CA TYR A 50 4.03 4.50 -2.91
C TYR A 50 2.70 3.88 -3.34
N PHE A 51 1.58 4.27 -2.72
CA PHE A 51 0.25 3.77 -3.12
C PHE A 51 -0.16 4.26 -4.51
N ALA A 52 0.16 5.51 -4.88
CA ALA A 52 -0.05 5.98 -6.24
C ALA A 52 0.76 5.16 -7.25
N GLY A 53 2.02 4.81 -6.92
CA GLY A 53 2.86 3.92 -7.73
C GLY A 53 2.29 2.51 -7.85
N LEU A 54 1.89 1.90 -6.72
CA LEU A 54 1.28 0.57 -6.69
C LEU A 54 -0.02 0.52 -7.50
N ARG A 55 -0.92 1.50 -7.35
CA ARG A 55 -2.17 1.57 -8.12
C ARG A 55 -1.92 1.65 -9.62
N ARG A 56 -0.98 2.49 -10.06
CA ARG A 56 -0.59 2.55 -11.48
C ARG A 56 -0.08 1.22 -12.04
N LYS A 57 0.49 0.37 -11.19
CA LYS A 57 1.07 -0.91 -11.59
C LYS A 57 0.10 -2.09 -11.48
N LEU A 58 -0.85 -2.04 -10.55
CA LEU A 58 -1.65 -3.18 -10.12
C LEU A 58 -3.16 -3.00 -10.33
N GLU A 59 -3.65 -1.76 -10.34
CA GLU A 59 -5.07 -1.50 -10.58
C GLU A 59 -5.34 -1.37 -12.07
N ARG A 60 -6.53 -1.81 -12.48
CA ARG A 60 -7.04 -1.57 -13.84
C ARG A 60 -7.31 -0.09 -14.09
N ASP A 61 -7.87 0.60 -13.08
CA ASP A 61 -8.06 2.04 -13.06
C ASP A 61 -7.47 2.62 -11.76
N PRO A 62 -6.29 3.28 -11.82
CA PRO A 62 -5.66 3.84 -10.64
C PRO A 62 -6.44 4.97 -9.96
N ALA A 63 -7.34 5.66 -10.68
CA ALA A 63 -8.18 6.71 -10.14
C ALA A 63 -9.40 6.14 -9.38
N HIS A 64 -9.85 4.95 -9.76
CA HIS A 64 -10.93 4.21 -9.11
C HIS A 64 -10.43 2.82 -8.66
N PRO A 65 -9.51 2.77 -7.68
CA PRO A 65 -8.89 1.51 -7.25
C PRO A 65 -9.94 0.58 -6.64
N ARG A 66 -9.86 -0.72 -6.98
CA ARG A 66 -10.75 -1.74 -6.41
C ARG A 66 -10.11 -2.50 -5.26
N HIS A 67 -8.79 -2.67 -5.29
CA HIS A 67 -8.08 -3.56 -4.38
C HIS A 67 -7.30 -2.75 -3.35
N LEU A 68 -6.56 -1.71 -3.76
CA LEU A 68 -5.72 -0.90 -2.88
C LEU A 68 -6.47 0.35 -2.44
N LEU A 69 -7.29 0.23 -1.39
CA LEU A 69 -8.18 1.29 -0.93
C LEU A 69 -7.50 2.22 0.09
N THR A 70 -7.92 3.48 0.08
CA THR A 70 -7.53 4.47 1.09
C THR A 70 -8.70 4.72 2.00
N GLU A 71 -8.45 4.65 3.31
CA GLU A 71 -9.37 5.04 4.37
C GLU A 71 -8.90 6.41 4.90
N PRO A 72 -9.54 7.53 4.50
CA PRO A 72 -9.05 8.87 4.80
C PRO A 72 -8.80 9.10 6.29
N GLY A 73 -7.61 9.61 6.63
CA GLY A 73 -7.19 9.86 8.01
C GLY A 73 -6.80 8.61 8.81
N MET A 74 -7.06 7.41 8.29
CA MET A 74 -6.85 6.15 9.02
C MET A 74 -5.70 5.32 8.43
N GLY A 75 -5.75 5.00 7.14
CA GLY A 75 -4.78 4.10 6.53
C GLY A 75 -5.22 3.53 5.19
N TYR A 76 -4.90 2.26 5.00
CA TYR A 76 -5.10 1.57 3.72
C TYR A 76 -5.62 0.15 3.95
N ARG A 77 -6.27 -0.40 2.93
CA ARG A 77 -6.85 -1.74 2.93
C ARG A 77 -6.57 -2.41 1.60
N TYR A 78 -6.33 -3.72 1.64
CA TYR A 78 -6.39 -4.56 0.45
C TYR A 78 -7.72 -5.30 0.41
N GLU A 79 -8.47 -5.15 -0.69
CA GLU A 79 -9.64 -5.96 -1.02
C GLU A 79 -9.26 -6.98 -2.12
N PRO A 80 -9.54 -8.28 -1.91
CA PRO A 80 -9.26 -9.35 -2.88
C PRO A 80 -9.96 -9.20 -4.23
#